data_AF-A0A932RQY4-F1
#
_entry.id   AF-A0A932RQY4-F1
#
_cell.length_a   1.000
_cell.length_b   1.000
_cell.length_c   1.000
_cell.angle_alpha   90.00
_cell.angle_beta   90.00
_cell.angle_gamma   90.00
#
_symmetry.space_group_name_H-M   'P 1'
#
loop_
_entity.id
_entity.type
_entity.pdbx_description
1 polymer ?
#
loop_
_entity_poly.entity_id
_entity_poly.type
_entity_poly.pdbx_seq_one_letter_code
_entity_poly.pdbx_strand_id
1 'polypeptide(L)'
;MSVQNNRKRSRRALWPATLAVALALLLLGSALVATRQAGASPAAPPALQPKATNAPSSATLTVTITPGKNSGDPPTVTPSSVTVGKNEEVEWVCSTGCDFDVEFDPAKKPFKDHGFNKNKNKSGTPTGPAGKYKYSVTVDGGTLDPDVIIKG
;
A
#
# COMPACT_ATOMS: atom_id res chain seq x y z
N MET A 1 2.90 62.05 -12.16
CA MET A 1 1.53 61.55 -11.95
C MET A 1 1.65 60.11 -11.45
N SER A 2 1.97 59.87 -10.16
CA SER A 2 1.03 59.62 -9.04
C SER A 2 -0.20 58.78 -9.42
N VAL A 3 -0.34 57.57 -8.86
CA VAL A 3 -1.36 57.23 -7.83
C VAL A 3 -0.85 56.04 -6.99
N GLN A 4 -1.00 56.19 -5.67
CA GLN A 4 -0.63 55.27 -4.58
C GLN A 4 -1.70 54.20 -4.29
N ASN A 5 -1.27 53.18 -3.52
CA ASN A 5 -1.99 52.53 -2.40
C ASN A 5 -3.35 51.85 -2.67
N ASN A 6 -3.55 50.63 -2.15
CA ASN A 6 -3.93 50.46 -0.74
C ASN A 6 -4.06 48.99 -0.30
N ARG A 7 -3.77 48.77 0.98
CA ARG A 7 -3.94 47.52 1.73
C ARG A 7 -5.43 47.24 1.99
N LYS A 8 -5.84 45.96 2.07
CA LYS A 8 -6.90 45.59 3.02
C LYS A 8 -6.81 44.13 3.48
N ARG A 9 -6.57 43.99 4.79
CA ARG A 9 -6.76 42.79 5.60
C ARG A 9 -8.26 42.46 5.70
N SER A 10 -8.60 41.17 5.68
CA SER A 10 -9.84 40.62 6.25
C SER A 10 -9.49 39.22 6.78
N ARG A 11 -9.16 39.00 8.06
CA ARG A 11 -9.99 38.84 9.27
C ARG A 11 -11.20 37.89 9.11
N ARG A 12 -11.07 36.74 9.78
CA ARG A 12 -12.07 35.96 10.58
C ARG A 12 -12.89 34.87 9.90
N ALA A 13 -12.57 33.62 10.29
CA ALA A 13 -13.48 32.59 10.79
C ALA A 13 -12.62 31.69 11.72
N LEU A 14 -12.72 31.64 13.06
CA LEU A 14 -13.82 31.21 13.95
C LEU A 14 -14.35 29.79 13.65
N TRP A 15 -13.57 28.78 14.08
CA TRP A 15 -13.92 27.54 14.82
C TRP A 15 -14.94 26.55 14.19
N PRO A 16 -14.76 25.22 14.35
CA PRO A 16 -14.90 24.59 15.66
C PRO A 16 -13.76 23.65 16.08
N ALA A 17 -13.58 23.60 17.39
CA ALA A 17 -12.95 22.52 18.13
C ALA A 17 -13.65 21.19 17.82
N THR A 18 -12.88 20.10 17.76
CA THR A 18 -13.44 18.77 17.95
C THR A 18 -12.59 17.99 18.91
N LEU A 19 -13.30 17.40 19.86
CA LEU A 19 -12.88 16.82 21.11
C LEU A 19 -11.89 15.67 20.96
N ALA A 20 -10.94 15.68 21.90
CA ALA A 20 -10.47 14.57 22.72
C ALA A 20 -10.72 13.14 22.23
N VAL A 21 -9.57 12.51 21.93
CA VAL A 21 -9.27 11.09 21.98
C VAL A 21 -9.86 10.43 23.23
N ALA A 22 -10.69 9.41 23.05
CA ALA A 22 -11.02 8.43 24.08
C ALA A 22 -10.49 7.07 23.64
N LEU A 23 -9.32 6.74 24.19
CA LEU A 23 -8.62 5.47 24.11
C LEU A 23 -9.36 4.45 25.01
N ALA A 24 -9.90 3.38 24.44
CA ALA A 24 -10.45 2.26 25.21
C ALA A 24 -9.63 0.99 24.93
N LEU A 25 -8.89 0.57 25.97
CA LEU A 25 -8.23 -0.73 26.06
C LEU A 25 -9.25 -1.86 25.99
N LEU A 26 -8.92 -2.93 25.26
CA LEU A 26 -9.29 -4.30 25.64
C LEU A 26 -8.09 -5.23 25.44
N LEU A 27 -7.38 -5.46 26.54
CA LEU A 27 -6.49 -6.60 26.73
C LEU A 27 -7.35 -7.87 26.79
N LEU A 28 -7.24 -8.73 25.79
CA LEU A 28 -7.61 -10.14 25.90
C LEU A 28 -6.38 -10.97 25.55
N GLY A 29 -5.55 -11.16 26.57
CA GLY A 29 -4.71 -12.34 26.63
C GLY A 29 -5.56 -13.53 27.04
N SER A 30 -5.36 -14.66 26.39
CA SER A 30 -5.45 -16.00 26.99
C SER A 30 -4.76 -16.99 26.08
N ALA A 31 -3.69 -17.57 26.62
CA ALA A 31 -2.99 -18.72 26.08
C ALA A 31 -3.88 -19.97 26.13
N LEU A 32 -3.67 -20.91 25.20
CA LEU A 32 -3.87 -22.38 25.32
C LEU A 32 -3.56 -22.95 23.92
N VAL A 33 -2.94 -24.10 23.68
CA VAL A 33 -2.17 -25.07 24.44
C VAL A 33 -1.45 -25.89 23.34
N ALA A 34 -0.15 -26.14 23.49
CA ALA A 34 0.56 -27.06 22.60
C ALA A 34 0.35 -28.49 23.11
N THR A 35 -0.61 -29.21 22.53
CA THR A 35 -0.76 -30.64 22.77
C THR A 35 0.15 -31.40 21.81
N ARG A 36 1.30 -31.86 22.33
CA ARG A 36 2.08 -32.95 21.72
C ARG A 36 1.28 -34.24 21.84
N GLN A 37 0.75 -34.76 20.73
CA GLN A 37 0.30 -36.14 20.66
C GLN A 37 1.39 -36.98 20.01
N ALA A 38 2.16 -37.66 20.86
CA ALA A 38 2.99 -38.78 20.45
C ALA A 38 2.05 -39.99 20.25
N GLY A 39 1.59 -40.17 19.02
CA GLY A 39 0.97 -41.42 18.57
C GLY A 39 2.02 -42.24 17.83
N ALA A 40 2.51 -43.30 18.48
CA ALA A 40 3.23 -44.36 17.80
C ALA A 40 2.29 -44.98 16.75
N SER A 41 2.71 -45.02 15.49
CA SER A 41 2.02 -45.74 14.41
C SER A 41 3.02 -46.69 13.73
N PRO A 42 2.63 -47.97 13.52
CA PRO A 42 3.53 -49.03 13.08
C PRO A 42 3.92 -48.91 11.60
N ALA A 43 5.06 -49.52 11.30
CA ALA A 43 5.75 -49.51 10.01
C ALA A 43 4.82 -49.76 8.80
N ALA A 44 4.84 -48.82 7.87
CA ALA A 44 4.32 -48.92 6.50
C ALA A 44 5.43 -48.46 5.53
N PRO A 45 5.45 -48.95 4.28
CA PRO A 45 6.64 -48.99 3.40
C PRO A 45 7.14 -47.59 3.00
N PRO A 46 8.38 -47.45 2.47
CA PRO A 46 8.94 -46.16 2.08
C PRO A 46 8.11 -45.53 0.94
N ALA A 47 7.09 -44.77 1.33
CA ALA A 47 6.42 -43.83 0.47
C ALA A 47 7.45 -42.74 0.13
N LEU A 48 7.65 -42.55 -1.17
CA LEU A 48 8.38 -41.44 -1.78
C LEU A 48 8.06 -40.17 -0.99
N GLN A 49 9.05 -39.65 -0.28
CA GLN A 49 8.92 -38.35 0.37
C GLN A 49 8.53 -37.34 -0.71
N PRO A 50 7.38 -36.65 -0.63
CA PRO A 50 7.21 -35.44 -1.41
C PRO A 50 8.31 -34.51 -0.91
N LYS A 51 9.35 -34.35 -1.74
CA LYS A 51 10.28 -33.23 -1.64
C LYS A 51 9.38 -32.00 -1.62
N ALA A 52 9.16 -31.44 -0.43
CA ALA A 52 8.58 -30.13 -0.27
C ALA A 52 9.59 -29.20 -0.94
N THR A 53 9.36 -28.95 -2.23
CA THR A 53 9.91 -27.81 -2.92
C THR A 53 9.37 -26.63 -2.12
N ASN A 54 10.17 -26.10 -1.20
CA ASN A 54 9.99 -24.76 -0.65
C ASN A 54 10.07 -23.81 -1.84
N ALA A 55 8.99 -23.70 -2.60
CA ALA A 55 8.78 -22.60 -3.51
C ALA A 55 8.84 -21.34 -2.64
N PRO A 56 9.67 -20.34 -2.98
CA PRO A 56 9.62 -19.08 -2.27
C PRO A 56 8.19 -18.56 -2.41
N SER A 57 7.46 -18.49 -1.30
CA SER A 57 6.14 -17.86 -1.28
C SER A 57 6.35 -16.38 -1.61
N SER A 58 6.00 -15.98 -2.84
CA SER A 58 5.92 -14.57 -3.18
C SER A 58 4.83 -13.95 -2.31
N ALA A 59 5.16 -12.93 -1.53
CA ALA A 59 4.16 -12.22 -0.73
C ALA A 59 3.62 -11.04 -1.54
N THR A 60 2.29 -10.92 -1.61
CA THR A 60 1.62 -9.80 -2.28
C THR A 60 1.22 -8.76 -1.24
N LEU A 61 1.70 -7.53 -1.41
CA LEU A 61 1.38 -6.37 -0.58
C LEU A 61 0.26 -5.57 -1.26
N THR A 62 -0.90 -5.48 -0.63
CA THR A 62 -2.03 -4.73 -1.18
C THR A 62 -1.95 -3.26 -0.84
N VAL A 63 -2.11 -2.41 -1.86
CA VAL A 63 -2.23 -0.95 -1.76
C VAL A 63 -3.63 -0.56 -2.21
N THR A 64 -4.42 -0.06 -1.27
CA THR A 64 -5.81 0.34 -1.52
C THR A 64 -5.88 1.81 -1.90
N ILE A 65 -6.41 2.10 -3.08
CA ILE A 65 -6.68 3.43 -3.61
C ILE A 65 -8.16 3.76 -3.34
N THR A 66 -8.43 4.92 -2.77
CA THR A 66 -9.80 5.42 -2.57
C THR A 66 -9.96 6.74 -3.34
N PRO A 67 -10.94 6.83 -4.25
CA PRO A 67 -11.22 8.05 -5.01
C PRO A 67 -11.43 9.28 -4.12
N GLY A 68 -11.17 10.47 -4.67
CA GLY A 68 -11.58 11.73 -4.07
C GLY A 68 -13.10 11.84 -3.92
N LYS A 69 -13.57 12.74 -3.05
CA LYS A 69 -15.01 12.92 -2.82
C LYS A 69 -15.73 13.46 -4.06
N ASN A 70 -15.06 14.32 -4.83
CA ASN A 70 -15.54 14.86 -6.10
C ASN A 70 -14.51 14.59 -7.21
N SER A 71 -14.93 14.73 -8.47
CA SER A 71 -14.00 14.64 -9.59
C SER A 71 -12.94 15.75 -9.52
N GLY A 72 -11.68 15.38 -9.74
CA GLY A 72 -10.54 16.27 -9.59
C GLY A 72 -10.00 16.39 -8.16
N ASP A 73 -10.73 15.93 -7.13
CA ASP A 73 -10.18 15.85 -5.78
C ASP A 73 -9.10 14.75 -5.74
N PRO A 74 -7.97 14.97 -5.05
CA PRO A 74 -6.91 13.98 -4.97
C PRO A 74 -7.42 12.68 -4.31
N PRO A 75 -7.07 11.50 -4.86
CA PRO A 75 -7.38 10.24 -4.21
C PRO A 75 -6.55 10.08 -2.93
N THR A 76 -6.89 9.07 -2.14
CA THR A 76 -6.09 8.63 -0.98
C THR A 76 -5.59 7.21 -1.20
N VAL A 77 -4.42 6.89 -0.64
CA VAL A 77 -3.78 5.58 -0.80
C VAL A 77 -3.39 5.03 0.57
N THR A 78 -3.72 3.77 0.83
CA THR A 78 -3.43 3.07 2.09
C THR A 78 -2.75 1.73 1.82
N PRO A 79 -1.53 1.48 2.33
CA PRO A 79 -0.68 2.44 3.05
C PRO A 79 -0.12 3.52 2.12
N SER A 80 0.18 4.71 2.66
CA SER A 80 0.78 5.82 1.88
C SER A 80 2.22 5.56 1.44
N SER A 81 2.93 4.72 2.20
CA SER A 81 4.27 4.22 1.88
C SER A 81 4.28 2.71 2.08
N VAL A 82 4.64 1.96 1.03
CA VAL A 82 4.76 0.49 1.10
C VAL A 82 6.23 0.10 0.99
N THR A 83 6.64 -0.87 1.81
CA THR A 83 8.01 -1.38 1.79
C THR A 83 8.00 -2.78 1.21
N VAL A 84 8.76 -3.00 0.13
CA VAL A 84 8.72 -4.21 -0.70
C VAL A 84 10.08 -4.91 -0.65
N GLY A 85 10.06 -6.19 -0.29
CA GLY A 85 11.21 -7.08 -0.33
C GLY A 85 11.48 -7.67 -1.71
N LYS A 86 12.64 -8.31 -1.87
CA LYS A 86 13.14 -8.86 -3.14
C LYS A 86 12.21 -9.88 -3.83
N ASN A 87 11.44 -10.62 -3.05
CA ASN A 87 10.49 -11.64 -3.54
C ASN A 87 9.04 -11.26 -3.22
N GLU A 88 8.76 -9.99 -3.00
CA GLU A 88 7.41 -9.48 -2.77
C GLU A 88 6.93 -8.72 -4.01
N GLU A 89 5.63 -8.53 -4.13
CA GLU A 89 5.04 -7.71 -5.18
C GLU A 89 3.98 -6.79 -4.59
N VAL A 90 3.66 -5.71 -5.28
CA VAL A 90 2.60 -4.77 -4.92
C VAL A 90 1.40 -5.03 -5.81
N GLU A 91 0.22 -5.11 -5.19
CA GLU A 91 -1.06 -5.13 -5.88
C GLU A 91 -1.85 -3.88 -5.55
N TRP A 92 -2.21 -3.09 -6.56
CA TRP A 92 -3.06 -1.92 -6.41
C TRP A 92 -4.52 -2.30 -6.57
N VAL A 93 -5.38 -1.80 -5.69
CA VAL A 93 -6.82 -2.09 -5.73
C VAL A 93 -7.58 -0.81 -5.45
N CYS A 94 -8.59 -0.49 -6.27
CA CYS A 94 -9.51 0.58 -5.94
C CYS A 94 -10.62 0.07 -5.02
N SER A 95 -10.87 0.77 -3.90
CA SER A 95 -11.87 0.39 -2.88
C SER A 95 -13.30 0.32 -3.41
N THR A 96 -13.63 1.11 -4.44
CA THR A 96 -14.95 1.14 -5.08
C THR A 96 -14.98 0.44 -6.44
N GLY A 97 -13.88 -0.22 -6.85
CA GLY A 97 -13.74 -0.79 -8.19
C GLY A 97 -13.61 0.26 -9.31
N CYS A 98 -13.26 1.49 -8.96
CA CYS A 98 -12.97 2.57 -9.90
C CYS A 98 -11.81 2.23 -10.85
N ASP A 99 -11.73 2.97 -11.95
CA ASP A 99 -10.55 2.95 -12.81
C ASP A 99 -9.48 3.86 -12.21
N PHE A 100 -8.23 3.39 -12.26
CA PHE A 100 -7.08 4.09 -11.70
C PHE A 100 -5.87 3.83 -12.58
N ASP A 101 -4.95 4.78 -12.57
CA ASP A 101 -3.63 4.67 -13.18
C ASP A 101 -2.56 4.96 -12.13
N VAL A 102 -1.51 4.14 -12.12
CA VAL A 102 -0.34 4.22 -11.26
C VAL A 102 0.87 4.32 -12.16
N GLU A 103 1.65 5.38 -12.04
CA GLU A 103 2.78 5.63 -12.93
C GLU A 103 4.06 5.99 -12.17
N PHE A 104 5.14 5.28 -12.49
CA PHE A 104 6.50 5.55 -12.05
C PHE A 104 7.25 6.32 -13.15
N ASP A 105 8.24 7.11 -12.74
CA ASP A 105 9.20 7.69 -13.67
C ASP A 105 9.87 6.57 -14.51
N PRO A 106 9.78 6.61 -15.85
CA PRO A 106 10.32 5.56 -16.72
C PRO A 106 11.84 5.39 -16.57
N ALA A 107 12.57 6.44 -16.16
CA ALA A 107 14.01 6.39 -15.90
C ALA A 107 14.35 5.81 -14.53
N LYS A 108 13.40 5.79 -13.59
CA LYS A 108 13.59 5.37 -12.20
C LYS A 108 12.43 4.49 -11.75
N LYS A 109 12.25 3.36 -12.43
CA LYS A 109 11.25 2.36 -12.07
C LYS A 109 11.82 1.25 -11.18
N PRO A 110 11.17 0.94 -10.05
CA PRO A 110 11.58 -0.17 -9.19
C PRO A 110 11.17 -1.54 -9.76
N PHE A 111 10.21 -1.57 -10.69
CA PHE A 111 9.67 -2.79 -11.29
C PHE A 111 9.94 -2.85 -12.81
N LYS A 112 9.64 -3.99 -13.42
CA LYS A 112 9.80 -4.19 -14.87
C LYS A 112 9.00 -3.15 -15.67
N ASP A 113 7.76 -2.96 -15.26
CA ASP A 113 6.83 -1.98 -15.81
C ASP A 113 6.84 -0.68 -15.00
N HIS A 114 6.45 0.42 -15.65
CA HIS A 114 6.33 1.74 -15.02
C HIS A 114 4.87 2.17 -14.83
N GLY A 115 3.93 1.54 -15.54
CA GLY A 115 2.51 1.87 -15.49
C GLY A 115 1.68 0.65 -15.07
N PHE A 116 0.75 0.88 -14.13
CA PHE A 116 -0.19 -0.11 -13.62
C PHE A 116 -1.60 0.49 -13.59
N ASN A 117 -2.61 -0.33 -13.81
CA ASN A 117 -4.01 0.09 -13.77
C ASN A 117 -4.88 -1.06 -13.31
N LYS A 118 -6.20 -0.86 -13.27
CA LYS A 118 -7.17 -1.90 -12.87
C LYS A 118 -7.01 -3.24 -13.59
N ASN A 119 -6.62 -3.25 -14.86
CA ASN A 119 -6.45 -4.46 -15.66
C ASN A 119 -5.03 -5.06 -15.54
N LYS A 120 -4.06 -4.27 -15.06
CA LYS A 120 -2.67 -4.66 -14.84
C LYS A 120 -2.23 -4.13 -13.49
N ASN A 121 -2.83 -4.67 -12.43
CA ASN A 121 -2.77 -4.10 -11.10
C ASN A 121 -1.68 -4.69 -10.20
N LYS A 122 -0.84 -5.59 -10.73
CA LYS A 122 0.26 -6.24 -10.00
C LYS A 122 1.60 -5.81 -10.55
N SER A 123 2.54 -5.47 -9.65
CA SER A 123 3.87 -4.99 -10.02
C SER A 123 4.82 -6.08 -10.51
N GLY A 124 4.57 -7.32 -10.08
CA GLY A 124 5.60 -8.36 -10.06
C GLY A 124 6.74 -8.01 -9.10
N THR A 125 7.80 -8.83 -9.12
CA THR A 125 8.96 -8.65 -8.23
C THR A 125 9.79 -7.41 -8.59
N PRO A 126 10.36 -6.68 -7.62
CA PRO A 126 11.29 -5.59 -7.86
C PRO A 126 12.45 -6.02 -8.75
N THR A 127 12.77 -5.20 -9.75
CA THR A 127 13.93 -5.38 -10.65
C THR A 127 14.93 -4.23 -10.54
N GLY A 128 14.53 -3.10 -9.95
CA GLY A 128 15.36 -1.94 -9.71
C GLY A 128 16.22 -2.07 -8.44
N PRO A 129 17.17 -1.14 -8.23
CA PRO A 129 17.99 -1.11 -7.02
C PRO A 129 17.14 -0.79 -5.76
N ALA A 130 17.69 -1.10 -4.59
CA ALA A 130 17.09 -0.69 -3.32
C ALA A 130 17.00 0.84 -3.23
N GLY A 131 15.91 1.36 -2.68
CA GLY A 131 15.69 2.80 -2.58
C GLY A 131 14.23 3.20 -2.45
N LYS A 132 13.99 4.50 -2.35
CA LYS A 132 12.66 5.11 -2.31
C LYS A 132 12.30 5.65 -3.69
N TYR A 133 11.14 5.25 -4.18
CA TYR A 133 10.62 5.59 -5.51
C TYR A 133 9.28 6.30 -5.36
N LYS A 134 9.13 7.43 -6.02
CA LYS A 134 7.84 8.13 -6.12
C LYS A 134 7.06 7.58 -7.30
N TYR A 135 5.75 7.56 -7.16
CA TYR A 135 4.82 7.27 -8.24
C TYR A 135 3.62 8.19 -8.12
N SER A 136 2.91 8.39 -9.22
CA SER A 136 1.66 9.15 -9.26
C SER A 136 0.50 8.19 -9.38
N VAL A 137 -0.57 8.47 -8.65
CA VAL A 137 -1.85 7.75 -8.72
C VAL A 137 -2.91 8.71 -9.20
N THR A 138 -3.55 8.41 -10.32
CA THR A 138 -4.62 9.21 -10.89
C THR A 138 -5.94 8.44 -10.87
N VAL A 139 -6.99 9.10 -10.35
CA VAL A 139 -8.37 8.57 -10.26
C VAL A 139 -9.33 9.72 -10.52
N ASP A 140 -10.25 9.57 -11.47
CA ASP A 140 -11.29 10.58 -11.80
C ASP A 140 -10.75 12.01 -11.97
N GLY A 141 -9.53 12.13 -12.53
CA GLY A 141 -8.82 13.39 -12.77
C GLY A 141 -8.07 13.97 -11.56
N GLY A 142 -8.23 13.40 -10.36
CA GLY A 142 -7.43 13.74 -9.19
C GLY A 142 -6.13 12.95 -9.16
N THR A 143 -5.06 13.56 -8.66
CA THR A 143 -3.72 12.94 -8.59
C THR A 143 -3.11 13.02 -7.18
N LEU A 144 -2.45 11.93 -6.75
CA LEU A 144 -1.69 11.83 -5.51
C LEU A 144 -0.29 11.25 -5.81
N ASP A 145 0.75 11.73 -5.11
CA ASP A 145 2.15 11.26 -5.30
C ASP A 145 2.71 10.50 -4.06
N PRO A 146 2.29 9.24 -3.83
CA PRO A 146 2.85 8.39 -2.78
C PRO A 146 4.26 7.85 -3.11
N ASP A 147 4.77 6.99 -2.23
CA ASP A 147 6.08 6.36 -2.41
C ASP A 147 6.12 4.86 -2.09
N VAL A 148 7.06 4.17 -2.73
CA VAL A 148 7.40 2.77 -2.45
C VAL A 148 8.88 2.66 -2.10
N ILE A 149 9.20 1.80 -1.14
CA ILE A 149 10.56 1.57 -0.66
C ILE A 149 10.95 0.14 -1.01
N ILE A 150 11.94 -0.04 -1.89
CA ILE A 150 12.49 -1.35 -2.23
C ILE A 150 13.63 -1.68 -1.25
N LYS A 151 13.51 -2.82 -0.57
CA LYS A 151 14.58 -3.41 0.26
C LYS A 151 15.54 -4.21 -0.62
N GLY A 152 16.84 -4.05 -0.37
CA GLY A 152 17.93 -4.80 -1.02
C GLY A 152 18.17 -6.17 -0.40
#